data_AF-A0A357BLW8-F1
#
_entry.id   AF-A0A357BLW8-F1
#
_cell.length_a   1.000
_cell.length_b   1.000
_cell.length_c   1.000
_cell.angle_alpha   90.00
_cell.angle_beta   90.00
_cell.angle_gamma   90.00
#
_symmetry.space_group_name_H-M   'P 1'
#
loop_
_entity.id
_entity.type
_entity.pdbx_description
1 polymer ?
#
loop_
_entity_poly.entity_id
_entity_poly.type
_entity_poly.pdbx_seq_one_letter_code
_entity_poly.pdbx_strand_id
1 'polypeptide(L)'
;MDIRKRFTSVSILLFIIFALFISSERGYPEDDERSIPYFKERFSSNYWQVRYCLLGVLIGRNQKTKDLLEQLILDKNESVSSQALERYMGNYVNVNKKLAIDNIEKLRPIPVGMNFKKIPDIRSVSFYLTMLDQDINNPSNGRYIMFVGLLGGQKEIEEIKKYMQSSNDYILLETVKALIRLGDNQDALVIIKELLLKNIKEHLYYQTETLYILAELDRAAFENEYRKIRKLIDEDLSIQPNWLNDHFLQGLEFNISSGQKSSE
;
A
#
# COMPACT_ATOMS: atom_id res chain seq x y z
N MET A 1 41.65 -23.34 -44.31
CA MET A 1 40.55 -23.28 -43.33
C MET A 1 39.46 -22.39 -43.93
N ASP A 2 38.28 -22.95 -44.15
CA ASP A 2 37.30 -22.45 -45.12
C ASP A 2 36.64 -21.13 -44.69
N ILE A 3 36.68 -20.11 -45.55
CA ILE A 3 36.13 -18.76 -45.30
C ILE A 3 34.63 -18.85 -45.00
N ARG A 4 33.94 -19.85 -45.58
CA ARG A 4 32.52 -20.10 -45.32
C ARG A 4 32.24 -20.46 -43.87
N LYS A 5 33.12 -21.26 -43.22
CA LYS A 5 32.95 -21.64 -41.81
C LYS A 5 33.09 -20.44 -40.87
N ARG A 6 34.00 -19.51 -41.17
CA ARG A 6 34.16 -18.26 -40.39
C ARG A 6 32.95 -17.34 -40.50
N PHE A 7 32.32 -17.26 -41.67
CA PHE A 7 31.12 -16.44 -41.85
C PHE A 7 29.93 -17.00 -41.03
N THR A 8 29.70 -18.30 -41.06
CA THR A 8 28.63 -18.92 -40.24
C THR A 8 28.85 -18.74 -38.74
N SER A 9 30.09 -18.88 -38.24
CA SER A 9 30.36 -18.71 -36.81
C SER A 9 30.17 -17.26 -36.34
N VAL A 10 30.53 -16.28 -37.17
CA VAL A 10 30.33 -14.85 -36.86
C VAL A 10 28.84 -14.47 -36.92
N SER A 11 28.09 -14.99 -37.91
CA SER A 11 26.65 -14.73 -38.01
C SER A 11 25.86 -15.35 -36.86
N ILE A 12 26.22 -16.56 -36.40
CA ILE A 12 25.60 -17.19 -35.23
C ILE A 12 25.93 -16.42 -33.95
N LEU A 13 27.18 -15.96 -33.79
CA LEU A 13 27.58 -15.16 -32.64
C LEU A 13 26.83 -13.81 -32.59
N LEU A 14 26.68 -13.13 -33.73
CA LEU A 14 25.91 -11.90 -33.84
C LEU A 14 24.41 -12.13 -33.58
N PHE A 15 23.85 -13.26 -34.00
CA PHE A 15 22.46 -13.61 -33.72
C PHE A 15 22.24 -13.92 -32.24
N ILE A 16 23.19 -14.59 -31.57
CA ILE A 16 23.15 -14.83 -30.12
C ILE A 16 23.28 -13.51 -29.35
N ILE A 17 24.20 -12.62 -29.76
CA ILE A 17 24.34 -11.29 -29.13
C ILE A 17 23.07 -10.46 -29.33
N PHE A 18 22.47 -10.49 -30.53
CA PHE A 18 21.22 -9.78 -30.82
C PHE A 18 20.03 -10.38 -30.07
N ALA A 19 19.94 -11.71 -29.95
CA ALA A 19 18.91 -12.39 -29.16
C ALA A 19 19.08 -12.11 -27.65
N LEU A 20 20.31 -12.02 -27.14
CA LEU A 20 20.60 -11.62 -25.77
C LEU A 20 20.32 -10.12 -25.55
N PHE A 21 20.51 -9.27 -26.56
CA PHE A 21 20.12 -7.86 -26.51
C PHE A 21 18.58 -7.71 -26.44
N ILE A 22 17.84 -8.44 -27.29
CA ILE A 22 16.38 -8.47 -27.28
C ILE A 22 15.84 -9.14 -26.00
N SER A 23 16.50 -10.16 -25.46
CA SER A 23 16.14 -10.77 -24.18
C SER A 23 16.53 -9.91 -22.97
N SER A 24 17.53 -9.02 -23.09
CA SER A 24 17.80 -8.00 -22.07
C SER A 24 16.80 -6.84 -22.13
N GLU A 25 16.19 -6.59 -23.28
CA GLU A 25 15.03 -5.68 -23.43
C GLU A 25 13.70 -6.35 -23.05
N ARG A 26 13.63 -7.69 -23.03
CA ARG A 26 12.54 -8.46 -22.42
C ARG A 26 12.91 -8.84 -20.99
N GLY A 27 13.16 -7.82 -20.17
CA GLY A 27 13.01 -7.99 -18.73
C GLY A 27 11.61 -8.51 -18.44
N TYR A 28 11.48 -9.39 -17.44
CA TYR A 28 10.24 -9.44 -16.67
C TYR A 28 9.84 -7.99 -16.34
N PRO A 29 8.57 -7.58 -16.48
CA PRO A 29 8.23 -6.18 -16.39
C PRO A 29 8.59 -5.65 -15.00
N GLU A 30 9.71 -4.91 -14.93
CA GLU A 30 10.00 -3.88 -13.93
C GLU A 30 9.06 -2.66 -14.12
N ASP A 31 8.05 -2.79 -14.98
CA ASP A 31 7.15 -1.76 -15.50
C ASP A 31 5.91 -1.51 -14.65
N ASP A 32 5.91 -1.85 -13.35
CA ASP A 32 4.84 -1.37 -12.47
C ASP A 32 5.28 -0.41 -11.36
N GLU A 33 6.59 -0.34 -11.07
CA GLU A 33 7.10 0.76 -10.22
C GLU A 33 7.61 1.94 -11.05
N ARG A 34 8.14 1.70 -12.26
CA ARG A 34 8.61 2.75 -13.17
C ARG A 34 7.51 3.38 -14.02
N SER A 35 6.33 2.73 -14.12
CA SER A 35 5.15 3.26 -14.79
C SER A 35 4.43 4.34 -13.98
N ILE A 36 4.75 4.46 -12.69
CA ILE A 36 4.28 5.56 -11.84
C ILE A 36 4.98 6.85 -12.34
N PRO A 37 4.25 7.82 -12.91
CA PRO A 37 4.85 9.09 -13.30
C PRO A 37 5.60 9.69 -12.11
N TYR A 38 6.80 10.22 -12.35
CA TYR A 38 7.64 10.91 -11.38
C TYR A 38 8.33 10.05 -10.30
N PHE A 39 8.51 8.75 -10.55
CA PHE A 39 9.23 7.84 -9.65
C PHE A 39 10.67 8.29 -9.33
N LYS A 40 11.37 8.93 -10.27
CA LYS A 40 12.72 9.48 -10.04
C LYS A 40 12.68 10.74 -9.18
N GLU A 41 11.71 11.61 -9.37
CA GLU A 41 11.52 12.83 -8.57
C GLU A 41 11.09 12.54 -7.13
N ARG A 42 10.56 11.33 -6.85
CA ARG A 42 10.19 10.81 -5.53
C ARG A 42 11.35 10.86 -4.54
N PHE A 43 12.52 10.35 -4.90
CA PHE A 43 13.65 10.22 -3.96
C PHE A 43 14.52 11.47 -3.88
N SER A 44 14.39 12.39 -4.84
CA SER A 44 15.12 13.66 -4.87
C SER A 44 14.36 14.84 -4.25
N SER A 45 13.12 14.63 -3.79
CA SER A 45 12.29 15.67 -3.17
C SER A 45 12.47 15.74 -1.66
N ASN A 46 12.62 16.96 -1.11
CA ASN A 46 12.63 17.22 0.34
C ASN A 46 11.31 16.86 1.05
N TYR A 47 10.22 16.59 0.30
CA TYR A 47 8.87 16.35 0.82
C TYR A 47 8.24 15.06 0.28
N TRP A 48 9.07 14.05 -0.01
CA TRP A 48 8.65 12.80 -0.65
C TRP A 48 7.56 12.03 0.13
N GLN A 49 7.53 12.14 1.47
CA GLN A 49 6.51 11.49 2.28
C GLN A 49 5.10 12.05 2.05
N VAL A 50 4.98 13.36 1.80
CA VAL A 50 3.72 14.04 1.52
C VAL A 50 3.17 13.61 0.17
N ARG A 51 4.05 13.55 -0.83
CA ARG A 51 3.73 13.12 -2.18
C ARG A 51 3.32 11.65 -2.22
N TYR A 52 3.97 10.82 -1.41
CA TYR A 52 3.61 9.41 -1.21
C TYR A 52 2.23 9.23 -0.54
N CYS A 53 1.89 10.05 0.47
CA CYS A 53 0.55 10.05 1.07
C CYS A 53 -0.54 10.51 0.09
N LEU A 54 -0.26 11.48 -0.78
CA LEU A 54 -1.19 11.94 -1.82
C LEU A 54 -1.36 10.88 -2.93
N LEU A 55 -0.31 10.12 -3.24
CA LEU A 55 -0.35 9.01 -4.20
C LEU A 55 -1.26 7.86 -3.74
N GLY A 56 -1.29 7.53 -2.45
CA GLY A 56 -2.25 6.56 -1.91
C GLY A 56 -3.73 6.97 -2.05
N VAL A 57 -4.01 8.25 -2.32
CA VAL A 57 -5.36 8.80 -2.55
C VAL A 57 -5.71 8.84 -4.05
N LEU A 58 -4.73 8.64 -4.95
CA LEU A 58 -4.93 8.67 -6.40
C LEU A 58 -5.68 7.45 -6.95
N ILE A 59 -5.58 6.32 -6.24
CA ILE A 59 -6.18 5.07 -6.70
C ILE A 59 -7.72 5.19 -6.59
N GLY A 60 -8.41 4.97 -7.71
CA GLY A 60 -9.87 5.12 -7.82
C GLY A 60 -10.40 6.55 -8.04
N ARG A 61 -9.54 7.56 -8.27
CA ARG A 61 -9.98 8.94 -8.57
C ARG A 61 -10.07 9.21 -10.07
N ASN A 62 -10.95 10.13 -10.46
CA ASN A 62 -11.10 10.54 -11.86
C ASN A 62 -9.85 11.28 -12.38
N GLN A 63 -9.68 11.34 -13.71
CA GLN A 63 -8.50 11.92 -14.34
C GLN A 63 -8.25 13.36 -13.89
N LYS A 64 -9.29 14.19 -13.76
CA LYS A 64 -9.16 15.58 -13.27
C LYS A 64 -8.58 15.66 -11.85
N THR A 65 -9.01 14.77 -10.95
CA THR A 65 -8.46 14.68 -9.60
C THR A 65 -7.04 14.12 -9.60
N LYS A 66 -6.73 13.18 -10.50
CA LYS A 66 -5.36 12.71 -10.72
C LYS A 66 -4.47 13.84 -11.21
N ASP A 67 -4.88 14.59 -12.22
CA ASP A 67 -4.16 15.74 -12.77
C ASP A 67 -3.91 16.82 -11.69
N LEU A 68 -4.91 17.09 -10.83
CA LEU A 68 -4.77 18.01 -9.69
C LEU A 68 -3.79 17.50 -8.64
N LEU A 69 -3.85 16.21 -8.30
CA LEU A 69 -2.95 15.59 -7.34
C LEU A 69 -1.52 15.45 -7.90
N GLU A 70 -1.37 15.20 -9.20
CA GLU A 70 -0.11 15.26 -9.94
C GLU A 70 0.45 16.69 -9.95
N GLN A 71 -0.40 17.69 -10.17
CA GLN A 71 -0.02 19.09 -10.00
C GLN A 71 0.46 19.38 -8.58
N LEU A 72 -0.21 18.86 -7.54
CA LEU A 72 0.19 18.99 -6.13
C LEU A 72 1.49 18.24 -5.81
N ILE A 73 1.71 17.09 -6.47
CA ILE A 73 2.96 16.32 -6.41
C ILE A 73 4.09 17.09 -7.10
N LEU A 74 3.82 17.86 -8.15
CA LEU A 74 4.80 18.69 -8.84
C LEU A 74 4.93 20.10 -8.23
N ASP A 75 3.95 20.51 -7.42
CA ASP A 75 3.88 21.85 -6.85
C ASP A 75 5.08 22.08 -5.93
N LYS A 76 5.72 23.23 -6.14
CA LYS A 76 6.81 23.73 -5.30
C LYS A 76 6.28 24.59 -4.15
N ASN A 77 4.98 24.86 -4.09
CA ASN A 77 4.36 25.54 -2.96
C ASN A 77 4.46 24.69 -1.68
N GLU A 78 5.11 25.26 -0.67
CA GLU A 78 5.24 24.66 0.66
C GLU A 78 3.89 24.40 1.34
N SER A 79 2.81 25.11 0.99
CA SER A 79 1.54 25.07 1.74
C SER A 79 0.80 23.73 1.67
N VAL A 80 0.74 23.11 0.50
CA VAL A 80 0.08 21.80 0.29
C VAL A 80 0.90 20.70 0.92
N SER A 81 2.22 20.77 0.70
CA SER A 81 3.17 19.87 1.35
C SER A 81 3.05 19.99 2.87
N SER A 82 2.90 21.20 3.39
CA SER A 82 2.73 21.48 4.82
C SER A 82 1.43 20.92 5.38
N GLN A 83 0.30 20.92 4.66
CA GLN A 83 -0.97 20.37 5.18
C GLN A 83 -0.98 18.83 5.23
N ALA A 84 -0.46 18.16 4.21
CA ALA A 84 -0.32 16.71 4.24
C ALA A 84 0.82 16.26 5.18
N LEU A 85 1.90 17.06 5.27
CA LEU A 85 2.92 16.91 6.30
C LEU A 85 2.33 17.17 7.68
N GLU A 86 1.42 18.11 7.89
CA GLU A 86 0.78 18.40 9.18
C GLU A 86 -0.04 17.21 9.68
N ARG A 87 -0.72 16.48 8.78
CA ARG A 87 -1.44 15.25 9.14
C ARG A 87 -0.48 14.11 9.52
N TYR A 88 0.61 13.97 8.77
CA TYR A 88 1.70 13.03 9.07
C TYR A 88 2.43 13.39 10.37
N MET A 89 2.73 14.68 10.56
CA MET A 89 3.36 15.26 11.73
C MET A 89 2.44 15.18 12.93
N GLY A 90 1.12 15.29 12.78
CA GLY A 90 0.14 15.05 13.83
C GLY A 90 0.22 13.61 14.34
N ASN A 91 0.35 12.64 13.44
CA ASN A 91 0.58 11.24 13.80
C ASN A 91 1.95 11.04 14.47
N TYR A 92 2.99 11.70 13.96
CA TYR A 92 4.34 11.68 14.51
C TYR A 92 4.44 12.32 15.90
N VAL A 93 3.75 13.44 16.11
CA VAL A 93 3.61 14.16 17.39
C VAL A 93 2.87 13.27 18.39
N ASN A 94 1.83 12.55 17.96
CA ASN A 94 1.14 11.58 18.81
C ASN A 94 2.04 10.41 19.20
N VAL A 95 2.86 9.88 18.28
CA VAL A 95 3.85 8.83 18.59
C VAL A 95 4.91 9.33 19.57
N ASN A 96 5.47 10.52 19.34
CA ASN A 96 6.45 11.11 20.26
C ASN A 96 5.84 11.43 21.62
N LYS A 97 4.60 11.91 21.68
CA LYS A 97 3.87 12.14 22.93
C LYS A 97 3.66 10.83 23.68
N LYS A 98 3.29 9.74 22.99
CA LYS A 98 3.16 8.40 23.58
C LYS A 98 4.51 7.90 24.12
N LEU A 99 5.59 8.03 23.34
CA LEU A 99 6.96 7.70 23.80
C LEU A 99 7.37 8.52 25.02
N ALA A 100 7.05 9.82 25.06
CA ALA A 100 7.35 10.68 26.18
C ALA A 100 6.58 10.26 27.44
N ILE A 101 5.28 9.97 27.31
CA ILE A 101 4.44 9.45 28.40
C ILE A 101 4.97 8.10 28.90
N ASP A 102 5.24 7.15 28.00
CA ASP A 102 5.82 5.84 28.33
C ASP A 102 7.12 5.95 29.13
N ASN A 103 7.99 6.90 28.77
CA ASN A 103 9.24 7.12 29.50
C ASN A 103 9.01 7.74 30.88
N ILE A 104 8.05 8.67 31.00
CA ILE A 104 7.63 9.26 32.29
C ILE A 104 7.06 8.18 33.21
N GLU A 105 6.13 7.36 32.71
CA GLU A 105 5.45 6.31 33.48
C GLU A 105 6.41 5.21 33.93
N LYS A 106 7.39 4.86 33.10
CA LYS A 106 8.43 3.88 33.43
C LYS A 106 9.53 4.44 34.34
N LEU A 107 9.38 5.66 34.87
CA LEU A 107 10.39 6.41 35.65
C LEU A 107 11.78 6.40 35.00
N ARG A 108 11.82 6.29 33.67
CA ARG A 108 13.07 6.43 32.94
C ARG A 108 13.37 7.92 32.90
N PRO A 109 14.53 8.37 33.42
CA PRO A 109 14.83 9.80 33.42
C PRO A 109 14.72 10.31 31.97
N ILE A 110 13.78 11.23 31.72
CA ILE A 110 13.80 11.99 30.46
C ILE A 110 15.10 12.78 30.51
N PRO A 111 16.10 12.46 29.67
CA PRO A 111 17.38 13.14 29.78
C PRO A 111 17.18 14.58 29.36
N VAL A 112 17.35 15.51 30.28
CA VAL A 112 17.59 16.92 29.94
C VAL A 112 18.87 16.91 29.10
N GLY A 113 18.73 17.18 27.80
CA GLY A 113 19.79 16.97 26.80
C GLY A 113 19.65 15.68 25.98
N MET A 114 18.46 15.37 25.46
CA MET A 114 18.32 14.35 24.41
C MET A 114 19.27 14.67 23.25
N ASN A 115 20.34 13.90 23.14
CA ASN A 115 21.19 13.87 21.96
C ASN A 115 20.35 13.26 20.84
N PHE A 116 19.88 14.07 19.88
CA PHE A 116 19.06 13.63 18.74
C PHE A 116 19.70 12.45 17.96
N LYS A 117 21.01 12.20 18.13
CA LYS A 117 21.70 11.02 17.61
C LYS A 117 21.28 9.68 18.26
N LYS A 118 20.60 9.69 19.41
CA LYS A 118 20.12 8.50 20.15
C LYS A 118 18.62 8.29 20.07
N ILE A 119 17.88 9.19 19.43
CA ILE A 119 16.48 8.93 19.11
C ILE A 119 16.50 7.81 18.07
N PRO A 120 15.83 6.67 18.30
CA PRO A 120 15.68 5.65 17.27
C PRO A 120 15.23 6.35 15.99
N ASP A 121 15.87 6.08 14.85
CA ASP A 121 15.41 6.68 13.61
C ASP A 121 13.99 6.21 13.38
N ILE A 122 13.01 7.06 13.65
CA ILE A 122 11.60 6.69 13.51
C ILE A 122 11.23 6.54 12.04
N ARG A 123 12.15 6.78 11.10
CA ARG A 123 12.02 6.42 9.69
C ARG A 123 12.57 5.02 9.42
N SER A 124 13.13 4.34 10.42
CA SER A 124 13.61 2.97 10.32
C SER A 124 12.48 1.99 10.62
N VAL A 125 12.41 0.94 9.81
CA VAL A 125 11.49 -0.18 10.01
C VAL A 125 11.74 -0.86 11.35
N SER A 126 13.02 -0.99 11.74
CA SER A 126 13.42 -1.56 13.03
C SER A 126 12.77 -0.85 14.22
N PHE A 127 12.60 0.48 14.16
CA PHE A 127 11.91 1.20 15.22
C PHE A 127 10.46 0.72 15.35
N TYR A 128 9.72 0.66 14.25
CA TYR A 128 8.32 0.22 14.27
C TYR A 128 8.16 -1.25 14.66
N LEU A 129 9.10 -2.12 14.27
CA LEU A 129 9.12 -3.51 14.72
C LEU A 129 9.25 -3.60 16.25
N THR A 130 10.02 -2.72 16.89
CA THR A 130 10.12 -2.72 18.37
C THR A 130 8.88 -2.18 19.08
N MET A 131 7.97 -1.51 18.35
CA MET A 131 6.73 -0.95 18.89
C MET A 131 5.54 -1.93 18.77
N LEU A 132 5.71 -3.02 18.03
CA LEU A 132 4.72 -4.09 17.91
C LEU A 132 4.54 -4.81 19.25
N ASP A 133 3.29 -4.90 19.70
CA ASP A 133 2.89 -5.60 20.91
C ASP A 133 2.89 -7.13 20.68
N GLN A 134 3.13 -7.88 21.75
CA GLN A 134 3.04 -9.34 21.75
C GLN A 134 1.60 -9.83 21.57
N ASP A 135 0.61 -9.08 22.05
CA ASP A 135 -0.79 -9.33 21.74
C ASP A 135 -1.08 -8.90 20.30
N ILE A 136 -1.19 -9.89 19.41
CA ILE A 136 -1.47 -9.66 17.99
C ILE A 136 -2.80 -8.94 17.74
N ASN A 137 -3.72 -8.93 18.71
CA ASN A 137 -5.03 -8.29 18.57
C ASN A 137 -5.06 -6.83 19.07
N ASN A 138 -3.96 -6.33 19.65
CA ASN A 138 -3.88 -4.96 20.14
C ASN A 138 -4.08 -3.98 18.96
N PRO A 139 -5.14 -3.14 18.96
CA PRO A 139 -5.43 -2.21 17.87
C PRO A 139 -4.29 -1.23 17.56
N SER A 140 -3.41 -0.95 18.53
CA SER A 140 -2.23 -0.10 18.31
C SER A 140 -1.27 -0.69 17.26
N ASN A 141 -1.23 -2.02 17.11
CA ASN A 141 -0.36 -2.70 16.17
C ASN A 141 -0.67 -2.33 14.73
N GLY A 142 -1.93 -2.08 14.37
CA GLY A 142 -2.32 -1.77 12.98
C GLY A 142 -1.57 -0.56 12.43
N ARG A 143 -1.35 0.47 13.29
CA ARG A 143 -0.55 1.63 12.90
C ARG A 143 0.91 1.28 12.65
N TYR A 144 1.51 0.43 13.46
CA TYR A 144 2.91 0.04 13.29
C TYR A 144 3.10 -0.91 12.12
N ILE A 145 2.18 -1.85 11.91
CA ILE A 145 2.10 -2.72 10.72
C ILE A 145 2.02 -1.87 9.45
N MET A 146 1.17 -0.84 9.44
CA MET A 146 1.09 0.13 8.34
C MET A 146 2.48 0.73 8.06
N PHE A 147 3.18 1.25 9.07
CA PHE A 147 4.51 1.84 8.89
C PHE A 147 5.56 0.84 8.42
N VAL A 148 5.53 -0.40 8.91
CA VAL A 148 6.40 -1.47 8.43
C VAL A 148 6.12 -1.75 6.94
N GLY A 149 4.86 -1.82 6.53
CA GLY A 149 4.49 -1.95 5.11
C GLY A 149 4.92 -0.77 4.24
N LEU A 150 4.94 0.46 4.78
CA LEU A 150 5.33 1.66 4.02
C LEU A 150 6.85 1.84 3.89
N LEU A 151 7.64 1.35 4.86
CA LEU A 151 9.07 1.60 4.95
C LEU A 151 9.94 0.34 4.76
N GLY A 152 9.31 -0.84 4.89
CA GLY A 152 9.94 -2.15 4.86
C GLY A 152 10.22 -2.67 3.46
N GLY A 153 10.80 -3.87 3.42
CA GLY A 153 10.93 -4.67 2.23
C GLY A 153 10.60 -6.13 2.50
N GLN A 154 10.85 -7.00 1.52
CA GLN A 154 10.49 -8.43 1.58
C GLN A 154 10.98 -9.15 2.84
N LYS A 155 12.12 -8.74 3.42
CA LYS A 155 12.66 -9.36 4.64
C LYS A 155 11.76 -9.20 5.88
N GLU A 156 10.86 -8.22 5.90
CA GLU A 156 9.91 -8.00 7.00
C GLU A 156 8.60 -8.76 6.86
N ILE A 157 8.37 -9.46 5.75
CA ILE A 157 7.13 -10.22 5.50
C ILE A 157 6.84 -11.20 6.64
N GLU A 158 7.82 -12.00 7.06
CA GLU A 158 7.64 -13.01 8.10
C GLU A 158 7.24 -12.42 9.46
N GLU A 159 7.64 -11.18 9.74
CA GLU A 159 7.24 -10.49 10.96
C GLU A 159 5.78 -10.03 10.88
N ILE A 160 5.35 -9.55 9.70
CA ILE A 160 3.97 -9.15 9.44
C ILE A 160 3.01 -10.35 9.42
N LYS A 161 3.44 -11.52 8.91
CA LYS A 161 2.61 -12.73 8.83
C LYS A 161 2.06 -13.20 10.17
N LYS A 162 2.72 -12.87 11.28
CA LYS A 162 2.24 -13.19 12.63
C LYS A 162 0.85 -12.58 12.91
N TYR A 163 0.54 -11.45 12.27
CA TYR A 163 -0.73 -10.74 12.46
C TYR A 163 -1.87 -11.26 11.58
N MET A 164 -1.61 -12.19 10.67
CA MET A 164 -2.65 -12.87 9.89
C MET A 164 -3.61 -13.68 10.76
N GLN A 165 -3.19 -14.04 11.98
CA GLN A 165 -3.99 -14.79 12.94
C GLN A 165 -4.81 -13.87 13.87
N SER A 166 -4.77 -12.55 13.66
CA SER A 166 -5.51 -11.63 14.50
C SER A 166 -7.02 -11.80 14.30
N SER A 167 -7.78 -11.80 15.39
CA SER A 167 -9.24 -11.73 15.34
C SER A 167 -9.76 -10.29 15.14
N ASN A 168 -8.88 -9.30 15.14
CA ASN A 168 -9.22 -7.89 15.01
C ASN A 168 -9.17 -7.46 13.54
N ASP A 169 -10.31 -7.12 12.96
CA ASP A 169 -10.41 -6.79 11.52
C ASP A 169 -9.55 -5.58 11.12
N TYR A 170 -9.36 -4.61 12.02
CA TYR A 170 -8.50 -3.48 11.75
C TYR A 170 -7.04 -3.94 11.58
N ILE A 171 -6.59 -4.88 12.42
CA ILE A 171 -5.25 -5.47 12.30
C ILE A 171 -5.13 -6.29 11.03
N LEU A 172 -6.13 -7.13 10.72
CA LEU A 172 -6.15 -7.91 9.48
C LEU A 172 -6.09 -7.02 8.24
N LEU A 173 -6.88 -5.94 8.21
CA LEU A 173 -6.88 -5.00 7.09
C LEU A 173 -5.52 -4.30 6.91
N GLU A 174 -4.91 -3.82 7.99
CA GLU A 174 -3.57 -3.22 7.91
C GLU A 174 -2.49 -4.26 7.55
N THR A 175 -2.66 -5.51 7.96
CA THR A 175 -1.80 -6.64 7.59
C THR A 175 -1.87 -6.91 6.08
N VAL A 176 -3.09 -6.96 5.51
CA VAL A 176 -3.29 -7.08 4.04
C VAL A 176 -2.55 -5.96 3.31
N LYS A 177 -2.81 -4.70 3.71
CA LYS A 177 -2.20 -3.53 3.08
C LYS A 177 -0.68 -3.56 3.19
N ALA A 178 -0.13 -4.03 4.32
CA ALA A 178 1.30 -4.17 4.50
C ALA A 178 1.89 -5.28 3.62
N LEU A 179 1.30 -6.49 3.61
CA LEU A 179 1.79 -7.62 2.82
C LEU A 179 1.86 -7.30 1.32
N ILE A 180 0.83 -6.63 0.76
CA ILE A 180 0.83 -6.20 -0.65
C ILE A 180 2.00 -5.25 -0.93
N ARG A 181 2.22 -4.26 -0.06
CA ARG A 181 3.35 -3.31 -0.22
C ARG A 181 4.72 -3.99 -0.11
N LEU A 182 4.82 -5.05 0.69
CA LEU A 182 6.04 -5.85 0.82
C LEU A 182 6.19 -6.87 -0.31
N GLY A 183 5.18 -7.05 -1.17
CA GLY A 183 5.20 -7.93 -2.34
C GLY A 183 4.61 -9.33 -2.10
N ASP A 184 3.95 -9.59 -0.98
CA ASP A 184 3.32 -10.88 -0.67
C ASP A 184 1.81 -10.88 -0.94
N ASN A 185 1.46 -10.89 -2.23
CA ASN A 185 0.07 -10.85 -2.66
C ASN A 185 -0.69 -12.16 -2.35
N GLN A 186 0.00 -13.29 -2.26
CA GLN A 186 -0.66 -14.58 -2.03
C GLN A 186 -1.24 -14.66 -0.62
N ASP A 187 -0.44 -14.32 0.40
CA ASP A 187 -0.92 -14.33 1.78
C ASP A 187 -1.89 -13.17 2.06
N ALA A 188 -1.73 -12.03 1.38
CA ALA A 188 -2.74 -10.96 1.42
C ALA A 188 -4.12 -11.45 0.90
N LEU A 189 -4.16 -12.20 -0.20
CA LEU A 189 -5.40 -12.76 -0.74
C LEU A 189 -6.10 -13.75 0.20
N VAL A 190 -5.35 -14.46 1.06
CA VAL A 190 -5.92 -15.35 2.08
C VAL A 190 -6.73 -14.53 3.09
N ILE A 191 -6.17 -13.45 3.62
CA ILE A 191 -6.84 -12.59 4.61
C ILE A 191 -8.00 -11.82 3.98
N ILE A 192 -7.85 -11.38 2.72
CA ILE A 192 -8.94 -10.74 1.96
C ILE A 192 -10.17 -11.64 1.91
N LYS A 193 -9.98 -12.93 1.59
CA LYS A 193 -11.08 -13.91 1.58
C LYS A 193 -11.72 -14.05 2.96
N GLU A 194 -10.91 -14.08 4.02
CA GLU A 194 -11.42 -14.14 5.40
C GLU A 194 -12.29 -12.93 5.74
N LEU A 195 -11.81 -11.70 5.48
CA LEU A 195 -12.55 -10.47 5.74
C LEU A 195 -13.88 -10.41 4.97
N LEU A 196 -13.89 -10.85 3.71
CA LEU A 196 -15.10 -10.89 2.87
C LEU A 196 -16.12 -11.96 3.29
N LEU A 197 -15.72 -12.98 4.06
CA LEU A 197 -16.62 -13.99 4.60
C LEU A 197 -17.29 -13.59 5.94
N LYS A 198 -16.86 -12.48 6.56
CA LYS A 198 -17.44 -12.01 7.83
C LYS A 198 -18.88 -11.56 7.69
N ASN A 199 -19.57 -11.46 8.83
CA ASN A 199 -20.95 -10.96 8.87
C ASN A 199 -21.00 -9.51 8.40
N ILE A 200 -21.67 -9.27 7.27
CA ILE A 200 -21.77 -7.94 6.66
C ILE A 200 -22.37 -6.89 7.60
N LYS A 201 -23.32 -7.25 8.49
CA LYS A 201 -23.95 -6.28 9.41
C LYS A 201 -22.96 -5.67 10.39
N GLU A 202 -21.97 -6.44 10.79
CA GLU A 202 -20.98 -6.07 11.81
C GLU A 202 -19.70 -5.53 11.16
N HIS A 203 -19.38 -6.00 9.95
CA HIS A 203 -18.07 -5.83 9.35
C HIS A 203 -18.10 -5.11 7.99
N LEU A 204 -19.21 -4.47 7.60
CA LEU A 204 -19.38 -3.82 6.30
C LEU A 204 -18.22 -2.87 5.95
N TYR A 205 -17.75 -2.06 6.91
CA TYR A 205 -16.62 -1.14 6.69
C TYR A 205 -15.34 -1.85 6.24
N TYR A 206 -14.99 -2.96 6.90
CA TYR A 206 -13.78 -3.70 6.55
C TYR A 206 -13.97 -4.44 5.24
N GLN A 207 -15.17 -4.92 4.94
CA GLN A 207 -15.48 -5.56 3.66
C GLN A 207 -15.41 -4.58 2.48
N THR A 208 -15.93 -3.36 2.62
CA THR A 208 -15.84 -2.34 1.56
C THR A 208 -14.41 -1.92 1.30
N GLU A 209 -13.60 -1.67 2.34
CA GLU A 209 -12.15 -1.41 2.20
C GLU A 209 -11.43 -2.60 1.55
N THR A 210 -11.78 -3.83 1.93
CA THR A 210 -11.19 -5.05 1.36
C THR A 210 -11.53 -5.21 -0.12
N LEU A 211 -12.74 -4.86 -0.55
CA LEU A 211 -13.13 -4.88 -1.96
C LEU A 211 -12.30 -3.91 -2.80
N TYR A 212 -11.93 -2.74 -2.27
CA TYR A 212 -11.03 -1.82 -2.98
C TYR A 212 -9.67 -2.45 -3.24
N ILE A 213 -9.10 -3.06 -2.20
CA ILE A 213 -7.82 -3.74 -2.33
C ILE A 213 -7.92 -4.88 -3.34
N LEU A 214 -8.99 -5.68 -3.29
CA LEU A 214 -9.21 -6.77 -4.23
C LEU A 214 -9.37 -6.27 -5.67
N ALA A 215 -9.97 -5.11 -5.89
CA ALA A 215 -10.12 -4.51 -7.22
C ALA A 215 -8.77 -4.21 -7.89
N GLU A 216 -7.73 -3.93 -7.08
CA GLU A 216 -6.36 -3.71 -7.56
C GLU A 216 -5.61 -5.03 -7.85
N LEU A 217 -5.93 -6.10 -7.11
CA LEU A 217 -5.22 -7.38 -7.20
C LEU A 217 -5.82 -8.38 -8.20
N ASP A 218 -7.15 -8.51 -8.21
CA ASP A 218 -7.89 -9.46 -9.02
C ASP A 218 -9.27 -8.90 -9.34
N ARG A 219 -9.36 -8.26 -10.51
CA ARG A 219 -10.59 -7.63 -10.99
C ARG A 219 -11.77 -8.60 -11.07
N ALA A 220 -11.54 -9.84 -11.52
CA ALA A 220 -12.61 -10.81 -11.70
C ALA A 220 -13.17 -11.27 -10.34
N ALA A 221 -12.29 -11.56 -9.38
CA ALA A 221 -12.69 -11.87 -8.01
C ALA A 221 -13.41 -10.69 -7.36
N PHE A 222 -12.89 -9.48 -7.52
CA PHE A 222 -13.51 -8.24 -7.04
C PHE A 222 -14.95 -8.09 -7.56
N GLU A 223 -15.17 -8.18 -8.87
CA GLU A 223 -16.50 -7.98 -9.46
C GLU A 223 -17.51 -9.00 -8.92
N ASN A 224 -17.08 -10.24 -8.71
CA ASN A 224 -17.89 -11.28 -8.11
C ASN A 224 -18.26 -10.98 -6.65
N GLU A 225 -17.28 -10.64 -5.81
CA GLU A 225 -17.52 -10.37 -4.39
C GLU A 225 -18.30 -9.06 -4.18
N TYR A 226 -18.04 -8.03 -4.99
CA TYR A 226 -18.81 -6.78 -4.99
C TYR A 226 -20.30 -7.04 -5.25
N ARG A 227 -20.62 -7.83 -6.29
CA ARG A 227 -22.03 -8.15 -6.61
C ARG A 227 -22.72 -8.90 -5.48
N LYS A 228 -22.03 -9.81 -4.80
CA LYS A 228 -22.57 -10.54 -3.64
C LYS A 228 -22.88 -9.58 -2.50
N ILE A 229 -21.91 -8.75 -2.10
CA ILE A 229 -22.08 -7.77 -1.02
C ILE A 229 -23.19 -6.77 -1.35
N ARG A 230 -23.22 -6.26 -2.59
CA ARG A 230 -24.25 -5.31 -3.03
C ARG A 230 -25.65 -5.92 -2.95
N LYS A 231 -25.81 -7.14 -3.45
CA LYS A 231 -27.07 -7.88 -3.36
C LYS A 231 -27.54 -8.03 -1.91
N LEU A 232 -26.65 -8.38 -0.99
CA LEU A 232 -26.99 -8.51 0.44
C LEU A 232 -27.48 -7.18 1.04
N ILE A 233 -26.85 -6.06 0.68
CA ILE A 233 -27.26 -4.72 1.13
C ILE A 233 -28.65 -4.37 0.56
N ASP A 234 -28.89 -4.64 -0.71
CA ASP A 234 -30.17 -4.32 -1.36
C ASP A 234 -31.31 -5.21 -0.83
N GLU A 235 -31.03 -6.45 -0.42
CA GLU A 235 -32.02 -7.40 0.13
C GLU A 235 -32.31 -7.20 1.63
N ASP A 236 -31.37 -6.67 2.42
CA ASP A 236 -31.53 -6.49 3.86
C ASP A 236 -31.41 -5.01 4.26
N LEU A 237 -32.56 -4.36 4.40
CA LEU A 237 -32.69 -2.95 4.80
C LEU A 237 -32.10 -2.65 6.18
N SER A 238 -31.80 -3.64 7.03
CA SER A 238 -31.10 -3.38 8.29
C SER A 238 -29.62 -3.07 8.09
N ILE A 239 -29.06 -3.43 6.93
CA ILE A 239 -27.71 -3.06 6.54
C ILE A 239 -27.79 -1.64 5.98
N GLN A 240 -27.38 -0.67 6.80
CA GLN A 240 -27.33 0.73 6.42
C GLN A 240 -25.87 1.11 6.20
N PRO A 241 -25.38 1.16 4.94
CA PRO A 241 -24.05 1.67 4.67
C PRO A 241 -23.97 3.09 5.23
N ASN A 242 -22.93 3.37 6.01
CA ASN A 242 -22.62 4.76 6.30
C ASN A 242 -22.21 5.48 5.00
N TRP A 243 -22.20 6.81 5.03
CA TRP A 243 -21.88 7.63 3.86
C TRP A 243 -20.55 7.24 3.18
N LEU A 244 -19.57 6.76 3.96
CA LEU A 244 -18.26 6.36 3.46
C LEU A 244 -18.37 5.06 2.66
N ASN A 245 -19.05 4.06 3.22
CA ASN A 245 -19.32 2.78 2.57
C ASN A 245 -20.16 2.94 1.30
N ASP A 246 -21.16 3.83 1.33
CA ASP A 246 -21.99 4.10 0.16
C ASP A 246 -21.19 4.81 -0.95
N HIS A 247 -20.42 5.85 -0.61
CA HIS A 247 -19.50 6.52 -1.54
C HIS A 247 -18.53 5.53 -2.19
N PHE A 248 -18.03 4.60 -1.39
CA PHE A 248 -17.15 3.53 -1.80
C PHE A 248 -17.82 2.57 -2.79
N LEU A 249 -19.00 2.06 -2.47
CA LEU A 249 -19.74 1.16 -3.34
C LEU A 249 -20.13 1.79 -4.68
N GLN A 250 -20.48 3.08 -4.69
CA GLN A 250 -20.77 3.84 -5.91
C GLN A 250 -19.53 4.04 -6.79
N GLY A 251 -18.38 4.34 -6.18
CA GLY A 251 -17.11 4.45 -6.90
C GLY A 251 -16.70 3.14 -7.57
N LEU A 252 -16.94 2.02 -6.90
CA LEU A 252 -16.70 0.68 -7.43
C LEU A 252 -17.63 0.34 -8.61
N GLU A 253 -18.92 0.68 -8.51
CA GLU A 253 -19.90 0.48 -9.58
C GLU A 253 -19.52 1.21 -10.88
N PHE A 254 -19.03 2.44 -10.75
CA PHE A 254 -18.56 3.24 -11.87
C PHE A 254 -17.37 2.59 -12.58
N ASN A 255 -16.43 2.00 -11.84
CA ASN A 255 -15.26 1.31 -12.40
C ASN A 255 -15.64 0.04 -13.18
N ILE A 256 -16.64 -0.69 -12.69
CA ILE A 256 -17.18 -1.87 -13.39
C ILE A 256 -17.83 -1.44 -14.71
N SER A 257 -18.71 -0.44 -14.65
CA SER A 257 -19.50 0.05 -15.79
C SER A 257 -18.63 0.70 -16.89
N SER A 258 -17.54 1.36 -16.51
CA SER A 258 -16.62 2.02 -17.45
C SER A 258 -15.66 1.05 -18.14
N GLY A 259 -15.20 0.00 -17.45
CA GLY A 259 -14.27 -0.98 -18.04
C GLY A 259 -14.87 -1.85 -19.14
N GLN A 260 -16.20 -2.02 -19.17
CA GLN A 260 -16.87 -2.72 -20.28
C GLN A 260 -16.82 -1.96 -21.61
N LYS A 261 -16.69 -0.63 -21.57
CA LYS A 261 -16.69 0.21 -22.77
C LYS A 261 -15.34 0.27 -23.50
N SER A 262 -14.25 -0.17 -22.88
CA SER A 262 -12.91 -0.14 -23.49
C SER A 262 -12.53 -1.42 -24.22
N SER A 263 -13.36 -2.46 -24.15
CA SER A 263 -13.09 -3.78 -24.74
C SER A 263 -13.92 -4.10 -25.99
N GLU A 264 -14.77 -3.17 -26.43
CA GLU A 264 -15.53 -3.21 -27.68
C GLU A 264 -14.86 -2.32 -28.75
#